data_AF-A0A855Y6C9-F1
#
_entry.id   AF-A0A855Y6C9-F1
#
_cell.length_a   1.000
_cell.length_b   1.000
_cell.length_c   1.000
_cell.angle_alpha   90.00
_cell.angle_beta   90.00
_cell.angle_gamma   90.00
#
_symmetry.space_group_name_H-M   'P 1'
#
loop_
_entity.id
_entity.type
_entity.pdbx_description
1 polymer ?
#
loop_
_entity_poly.entity_id
_entity_poly.type
_entity_poly.pdbx_seq_one_letter_code
_entity_poly.pdbx_strand_id
1 'polypeptide(L)' 'MKALSAREYQILHFLLERRDFVPVKEMASQMNWSEKTIYRELNALEHSLNRRGIHLRKPQSTSCLSNLLWNTLFP' A
#
# COMPACT_ATOMS: atom_id res chain seq x y z
N MET A 1 11.29 -11.87 16.32
CA MET A 1 10.55 -11.52 15.09
C MET A 1 9.26 -10.81 15.46
N LYS A 2 9.01 -9.58 14.98
CA LYS A 2 7.68 -8.97 15.17
C LYS A 2 6.72 -9.60 14.17
N ALA A 3 5.77 -10.38 14.67
CA ALA A 3 4.67 -10.89 13.87
C ALA A 3 3.81 -9.71 13.40
N LEU A 4 3.27 -9.81 12.17
CA LEU A 4 2.25 -8.87 11.70
C LEU A 4 1.04 -8.98 12.62
N SER A 5 0.47 -7.85 12.98
CA SER A 5 -0.82 -7.81 13.66
C SER A 5 -1.92 -8.39 12.77
N ALA A 6 -3.03 -8.82 13.38
CA ALA A 6 -4.18 -9.33 12.63
C ALA A 6 -4.67 -8.34 11.56
N ARG A 7 -4.61 -7.03 11.84
CA ARG A 7 -5.02 -5.96 10.91
C ARG A 7 -4.04 -5.81 9.74
N GLU A 8 -2.75 -5.78 10.03
CA GLU A 8 -1.70 -5.75 8.99
C GLU A 8 -1.79 -6.99 8.08
N TYR A 9 -2.09 -8.16 8.65
CA TYR A 9 -2.28 -9.39 7.88
C TYR A 9 -3.53 -9.32 6.99
N GLN A 10 -4.66 -8.80 7.48
CA GLN A 10 -5.85 -8.59 6.65
C GLN A 10 -5.57 -7.65 5.48
N ILE A 11 -4.87 -6.54 5.71
CA ILE A 11 -4.48 -5.61 4.65
C ILE A 11 -3.57 -6.30 3.64
N LEU A 12 -2.56 -7.02 4.12
CA LEU A 12 -1.62 -7.72 3.23
C LEU A 12 -2.33 -8.78 2.39
N HIS A 13 -3.21 -9.58 3.00
CA HIS A 13 -3.97 -10.61 2.28
C HIS A 13 -4.85 -9.99 1.20
N PHE A 14 -5.59 -8.94 1.56
CA PHE A 14 -6.43 -8.20 0.61
C PHE A 14 -5.63 -7.61 -0.57
N LEU A 15 -4.41 -7.11 -0.30
CA LEU A 15 -3.50 -6.62 -1.33
C LEU A 15 -2.89 -7.74 -2.18
N LEU A 16 -2.72 -8.95 -1.64
CA LEU A 16 -2.20 -10.10 -2.38
C LEU A 16 -3.25 -10.75 -3.29
N GLU A 17 -4.52 -10.73 -2.88
CA GLU A 17 -5.64 -11.23 -3.68
C GLU A 17 -5.92 -10.35 -4.91
N ARG A 18 -5.51 -9.08 -4.87
CA ARG A 18 -5.69 -8.13 -5.96
C ARG A 18 -4.36 -7.86 -6.65
N ARG A 19 -4.31 -8.04 -7.97
CA ARG A 19 -3.10 -7.75 -8.77
C ARG A 19 -2.97 -6.27 -9.16
N ASP A 20 -4.01 -5.49 -8.93
CA ASP A 20 -4.11 -4.08 -9.34
C ASP A 20 -3.99 -3.12 -8.16
N PHE A 21 -3.68 -1.86 -8.46
CA PHE A 21 -3.65 -0.79 -7.48
C PHE A 21 -5.03 -0.61 -6.84
N VAL A 22 -5.11 -0.73 -5.51
CA VAL A 22 -6.35 -0.48 -4.78
C VAL A 22 -6.32 0.90 -4.13
N PRO A 23 -7.30 1.78 -4.40
CA PRO A 23 -7.40 3.06 -3.72
C PRO A 23 -7.74 2.86 -2.23
N VAL A 24 -7.13 3.66 -1.36
CA VAL A 24 -7.35 3.62 0.10
C VAL A 24 -8.82 3.73 0.49
N LYS A 25 -9.58 4.54 -0.26
CA LYS A 25 -11.03 4.71 -0.05
C LYS A 25 -11.79 3.39 -0.24
N GLU A 26 -11.41 2.57 -1.22
CA GLU A 26 -12.05 1.28 -1.43
C GLU A 26 -11.68 0.30 -0.33
N MET A 27 -10.41 0.29 0.11
CA MET A 27 -9.99 -0.52 1.26
C MET A 27 -10.75 -0.13 2.53
N ALA A 28 -10.93 1.16 2.77
CA ALA A 28 -11.71 1.70 3.88
C ALA A 28 -13.16 1.21 3.86
N SER A 29 -13.81 1.27 2.69
CA SER A 29 -15.17 0.75 2.51
C SER A 29 -15.26 -0.77 2.70
N GLN A 30 -14.33 -1.54 2.15
CA GLN A 30 -14.34 -3.01 2.22
C GLN A 30 -14.05 -3.52 3.64
N MET A 31 -13.13 -2.88 4.36
CA MET A 31 -12.74 -3.28 5.72
C MET A 31 -13.59 -2.58 6.81
N ASN A 32 -14.52 -1.71 6.42
CA ASN A 32 -15.32 -0.88 7.31
C ASN A 32 -14.47 -0.05 8.30
N TRP A 33 -13.32 0.43 7.84
CA TRP A 33 -12.40 1.27 8.62
C TRP A 33 -12.38 2.67 8.06
N SER A 34 -12.05 3.66 8.90
CA SER A 34 -11.81 5.02 8.41
C SER A 34 -10.54 5.06 7.56
N GLU A 35 -10.53 5.90 6.51
CA GLU A 35 -9.34 6.08 5.65
C GLU A 35 -8.08 6.39 6.48
N LYS A 36 -8.21 7.23 7.51
CA LYS A 36 -7.15 7.53 8.48
C LYS A 36 -6.58 6.28 9.17
N THR A 37 -7.44 5.32 9.51
CA THR A 37 -7.03 4.04 10.09
C THR A 37 -6.26 3.24 9.04
N ILE A 38 -6.78 3.10 7.83
CA ILE A 38 -6.09 2.40 6.73
C ILE A 38 -4.72 3.02 6.45
N TYR A 39 -4.60 4.34 6.37
CA TYR A 39 -3.30 5.02 6.20
C TYR A 39 -2.31 4.68 7.31
N ARG A 40 -2.77 4.68 8.58
CA ARG A 40 -1.91 4.34 9.72
C ARG A 40 -1.47 2.89 9.66
N GLU A 41 -2.39 1.95 9.39
CA GLU A 41 -2.07 0.53 9.30
C GLU A 41 -1.19 0.22 8.08
N LEU A 42 -1.41 0.87 6.93
CA LEU A 42 -0.54 0.77 5.75
C LEU A 42 0.89 1.25 6.06
N ASN A 43 1.03 2.36 6.79
CA ASN A 43 2.35 2.87 7.18
C ASN A 43 3.06 1.90 8.16
N ALA A 44 2.31 1.32 9.10
CA ALA A 44 2.84 0.29 10.00
C ALA A 44 3.25 -0.98 9.23
N LEU A 45 2.41 -1.43 8.31
CA LEU A 45 2.66 -2.56 7.43
C LEU A 45 3.90 -2.33 6.56
N GLU A 46 4.02 -1.15 5.94
CA GLU A 46 5.19 -0.74 5.15
C GLU A 46 6.48 -0.80 5.99
N HIS A 47 6.44 -0.30 7.22
CA HIS A 47 7.58 -0.36 8.13
C HIS A 47 7.95 -1.80 8.53
N SER A 48 6.94 -2.67 8.68
CA SER A 48 7.12 -4.09 8.97
C SER A 48 7.64 -4.89 7.77
N LEU A 49 7.23 -4.52 6.55
CA LEU A 49 7.63 -5.12 5.27
C LEU A 49 9.00 -4.65 4.80
N ASN A 50 9.36 -3.40 5.05
CA ASN A 50 10.67 -2.84 4.70
C ASN A 50 11.81 -3.60 5.39
N ARG A 51 11.60 -4.03 6.64
CA ARG A 51 12.55 -4.93 7.34
C ARG A 51 12.76 -6.29 6.64
N ARG A 52 11.90 -6.64 5.69
CA ARG A 52 11.96 -7.86 4.86
C ARG A 52 12.32 -7.57 3.40
N GLY A 53 12.65 -6.32 3.06
CA GLY A 53 12.96 -5.88 1.69
C GLY A 53 11.75 -5.75 0.77
N ILE A 54 10.52 -5.77 1.32
CA ILE A 54 9.28 -5.65 0.55
C ILE A 54 8.78 -4.21 0.63
N HIS A 55 8.55 -3.59 -0.53
CA HIS A 55 8.08 -2.21 -0.64
C HIS A 55 6.67 -2.16 -1.24
N LEU A 56 5.76 -1.49 -0.56
CA LEU A 56 4.43 -1.20 -1.10
C LEU A 56 4.53 -0.06 -2.12
N ARG A 57 4.27 -0.35 -3.39
CA ARG A 57 4.22 0.69 -4.43
C ARG A 57 2.92 1.46 -4.28
N LYS A 58 3.04 2.75 -3.96
CA LYS A 58 1.94 3.71 -4.03
C LYS A 58 2.00 4.35 -5.42
N PRO A 59 0.93 4.33 -6.23
CA PRO A 59 0.92 5.09 -7.46
C PRO A 59 1.00 6.57 -7.06
N GLN A 60 2.14 7.20 -7.31
CA GLN A 60 2.26 8.64 -7.16
C GLN A 60 1.47 9.30 -8.27
N SER A 61 0.44 10.01 -7.85
CA SER A 61 -0.28 11.03 -8.61
C SER A 61 -1.43 10.57 -9.50
N THR A 62 -2.61 11.00 -9.05
CA THR A 62 -3.75 11.44 -9.85
C THR A 62 -3.33 12.54 -10.84
N SER A 63 -2.64 12.17 -11.92
CA SER A 63 -2.49 13.07 -13.07
C SER A 63 -2.17 12.23 -14.28
N CYS A 64 -3.19 12.01 -15.10
CA CYS A 64 -3.05 11.60 -16.49
C CYS A 64 -1.92 12.43 -17.12
N LEU A 65 -0.77 11.85 -17.44
CA LEU A 65 0.09 12.29 -18.53
C LEU A 65 1.04 11.13 -18.87
N SER A 66 0.78 10.56 -20.03
CA SER A 66 1.67 9.86 -20.96
C SER A 66 3.07 9.49 -20.48
N ASN A 67 3.39 8.19 -20.62
CA ASN A 67 4.71 7.64 -20.95
C ASN A 67 5.73 8.70 -21.40
N LEU A 68 6.54 9.21 -20.48
CA LEU A 68 7.85 9.88 -20.66
C LEU A 68 8.14 10.53 -19.31
N LEU A 69 9.13 10.01 -18.56
CA LEU A 69 9.76 10.53 -17.31
C LEU A 69 10.04 9.43 -16.26
N TRP A 70 10.16 8.16 -16.65
CA TRP A 70 10.72 7.14 -15.75
C TRP A 70 12.27 7.08 -15.76
N ASN A 71 12.94 7.74 -16.71
CA ASN A 71 14.37 7.52 -16.96
C ASN A 71 15.34 8.59 -16.39
N THR A 72 14.91 9.43 -15.45
CA THR A 72 15.77 10.54 -14.95
C THR A 72 15.84 10.66 -13.43
N LEU A 73 15.31 9.72 -12.65
CA LEU A 73 15.30 9.82 -11.18
C LEU A 73 15.87 8.60 -10.44
N PHE A 74 16.65 7.76 -11.13
CA PHE A 74 17.56 6.81 -10.51
C PHE A 74 18.88 6.79 -11.30
N PRO A 75 19.94 7.49 -10.84
CA PRO A 75 21.30 7.00 -11.06
C PRO A 75 21.56 5.71 -10.24
#